data_AF-A0AAW8PZ06-F1
#
_entry.id   AF-A0AAW8PZ06-F1
#
_cell.length_a   1.000
_cell.length_b   1.000
_cell.length_c   1.000
_cell.angle_alpha   90.00
_cell.angle_beta   90.00
_cell.angle_gamma   90.00
#
_symmetry.space_group_name_H-M   'P 1'
#
loop_
_entity.id
_entity.type
_entity.pdbx_description
1 polymer ?
#
loop_
_entity_poly.entity_id
_entity_poly.type
_entity_poly.pdbx_seq_one_letter_code
_entity_poly.pdbx_strand_id
1 'polypeptide(L)'
;MKYTDLSAFDRVMLGHIVHTSNPSVYAELDGDRIRFKGGLGNQDHSISADSTLERFNEHWNGFLDNTHTDPEPYYSKLKSLKSVISDARNEALNEMTAHYPCTRSRGTYLTASVDNETVISMSDEWVLRNLTKKELIENIKDALKRYPNINNISIEGGFDGADSVRDMNEDLYDPWITDWVVTLWDKSWGVPIPFID
;
A
#
# COMPACT_ATOMS: atom_id res chain seq x y z
N MET A 1 -12.75 -24.66 -12.46
CA MET A 1 -11.39 -24.18 -12.15
C MET A 1 -11.49 -22.69 -11.93
N LYS A 2 -11.02 -22.13 -10.81
CA LYS A 2 -11.09 -20.67 -10.62
C LYS A 2 -9.90 -20.05 -11.37
N TYR A 3 -10.11 -18.90 -12.01
CA TYR A 3 -9.04 -18.18 -12.74
C TYR A 3 -7.80 -17.87 -11.88
N THR A 4 -7.98 -17.84 -10.56
CA THR A 4 -6.91 -17.68 -9.56
C THR A 4 -5.89 -18.81 -9.56
N ASP A 5 -6.23 -19.98 -10.09
CA ASP A 5 -5.39 -21.19 -10.02
C ASP A 5 -4.43 -21.30 -11.23
N LEU A 6 -4.60 -20.44 -12.24
CA LEU A 6 -3.76 -20.39 -13.44
C LEU A 6 -2.55 -19.49 -13.24
N SER A 7 -1.40 -19.88 -13.79
CA SER A 7 -0.19 -19.04 -13.79
C SER A 7 -0.41 -17.76 -14.62
N ALA A 8 0.44 -16.74 -14.42
CA ALA A 8 0.41 -15.54 -15.24
C ALA A 8 0.58 -15.86 -16.74
N PHE A 9 1.49 -16.77 -17.07
CA PHE A 9 1.70 -17.25 -18.43
C PHE A 9 0.43 -17.90 -19.03
N ASP A 10 -0.20 -18.82 -18.30
CA ASP A 10 -1.42 -19.49 -18.79
C ASP A 10 -2.54 -18.48 -19.06
N ARG A 11 -2.65 -17.44 -18.22
CA ARG A 11 -3.61 -16.36 -18.43
C ARG A 11 -3.32 -15.56 -19.70
N VAL A 12 -2.05 -15.21 -19.93
CA VAL A 12 -1.63 -14.50 -21.16
C VAL A 12 -1.89 -15.35 -22.39
N MET A 13 -1.57 -16.64 -22.37
CA MET A 13 -1.80 -17.55 -23.50
C MET A 13 -3.29 -17.77 -23.78
N LEU A 14 -4.16 -17.58 -22.79
CA LEU A 14 -5.61 -17.57 -22.95
C LEU A 14 -6.17 -16.20 -23.40
N GLY A 15 -5.30 -15.23 -23.71
CA GLY A 15 -5.67 -13.90 -24.18
C GLY A 15 -6.05 -12.92 -23.07
N HIS A 16 -5.74 -13.24 -21.80
CA HIS A 16 -5.93 -12.31 -20.70
C HIS A 16 -4.71 -11.41 -20.51
N ILE A 17 -4.98 -10.14 -20.20
CA ILE A 17 -3.92 -9.22 -19.80
C ILE A 17 -3.57 -9.48 -18.33
N VAL A 18 -2.29 -9.68 -18.05
CA VAL A 18 -1.75 -9.72 -16.68
C VAL A 18 -1.08 -8.38 -16.42
N HIS A 19 -1.30 -7.77 -15.25
CA HIS A 19 -0.75 -6.44 -14.96
C HIS A 19 -0.25 -6.30 -13.51
N THR A 20 0.68 -5.36 -13.27
CA THR A 20 1.16 -4.91 -11.97
C THR A 20 0.63 -3.51 -11.63
N SER A 21 0.77 -3.09 -10.37
CA SER A 21 0.10 -1.90 -9.83
C SER A 21 0.92 -0.62 -9.91
N ASN A 22 2.26 -0.64 -9.81
CA ASN A 22 3.05 0.59 -9.93
C ASN A 22 4.57 0.35 -10.15
N PRO A 23 5.20 0.96 -11.17
CA PRO A 23 4.53 1.51 -12.34
C PRO A 23 3.79 0.38 -13.08
N SER A 24 2.62 0.66 -13.66
CA SER A 24 1.81 -0.38 -14.28
C SER A 24 2.56 -1.04 -15.42
N VAL A 25 2.94 -2.29 -15.22
CA VAL A 25 3.50 -3.18 -16.24
C VAL A 25 2.45 -4.19 -16.60
N TYR A 26 2.27 -4.49 -17.88
CA TYR A 26 1.35 -5.53 -18.30
C TYR A 26 1.95 -6.46 -19.35
N ALA A 27 1.55 -7.72 -19.30
CA ALA A 27 1.81 -8.74 -20.30
C ALA A 27 0.51 -9.07 -21.04
N GLU A 28 0.55 -9.05 -22.36
CA GLU A 28 -0.58 -9.42 -23.22
C GLU A 28 -0.09 -10.25 -24.42
N LEU A 29 -0.99 -11.06 -24.99
CA LEU A 29 -0.74 -11.74 -26.26
C LEU A 29 -1.11 -10.78 -27.40
N ASP A 30 -0.12 -10.42 -28.21
CA ASP A 30 -0.22 -9.54 -29.37
C ASP A 30 0.26 -10.30 -30.61
N GLY A 31 -0.67 -10.98 -31.28
CA GLY A 31 -0.37 -11.84 -32.43
C GLY A 31 0.48 -13.05 -32.05
N ASP A 32 1.65 -13.18 -32.67
CA ASP A 32 2.65 -14.23 -32.42
C ASP A 32 3.63 -13.87 -31.30
N ARG A 33 3.34 -12.83 -30.52
CA ARG A 33 4.21 -12.33 -29.46
C ARG A 33 3.49 -12.17 -28.13
N ILE A 34 4.22 -12.41 -27.05
CA ILE A 34 3.86 -11.93 -25.72
C ILE A 34 4.55 -10.59 -25.52
N ARG A 35 3.76 -9.55 -25.29
CA ARG A 35 4.24 -8.17 -25.20
C ARG A 35 4.15 -7.68 -23.76
N PHE A 36 5.25 -7.14 -23.27
CA PHE A 36 5.43 -6.54 -21.96
C PHE A 36 5.51 -5.02 -22.15
N LYS A 37 4.63 -4.27 -21.50
CA LYS A 37 4.54 -2.82 -21.71
C LYS A 37 4.36 -2.09 -20.40
N GLY A 38 4.70 -0.81 -20.43
CA GLY A 38 4.46 0.12 -19.35
C GLY A 38 5.71 0.31 -18.49
N GLY A 39 5.51 0.46 -17.20
CA GLY A 39 6.60 0.82 -16.30
C GLY A 39 7.12 2.25 -16.49
N LEU A 40 8.19 2.60 -15.77
CA LEU A 40 8.86 3.89 -15.85
C LEU A 40 9.45 4.09 -17.25
N GLY A 41 9.14 5.25 -17.85
CA GLY A 41 9.59 5.57 -19.21
C GLY A 41 8.76 4.90 -20.30
N ASN A 42 7.64 4.22 -19.95
CA ASN A 42 6.73 3.57 -20.88
C ASN A 42 7.45 2.61 -21.84
N GLN A 43 8.21 1.68 -21.25
CA GLN A 43 9.03 0.73 -21.99
C GLN A 43 8.16 -0.35 -22.65
N ASP A 44 8.73 -0.98 -23.67
CA ASP A 44 8.08 -2.01 -24.47
C ASP A 44 9.09 -3.11 -24.79
N HIS A 45 8.76 -4.34 -24.44
CA HIS A 45 9.55 -5.53 -24.70
C HIS A 45 8.64 -6.65 -25.17
N SER A 46 9.15 -7.61 -25.93
CA SER A 46 8.34 -8.75 -26.34
C SER A 46 9.14 -10.00 -26.63
N ILE A 47 8.50 -11.14 -26.40
CA ILE A 47 9.02 -12.47 -26.71
C ILE A 47 8.04 -13.21 -27.64
N SER A 48 8.48 -14.32 -28.22
CA SER A 48 7.59 -15.18 -29.04
C SER A 48 6.47 -15.79 -28.19
N ALA A 49 5.27 -15.95 -28.76
CA ALA A 49 4.17 -16.68 -28.15
C ALA A 49 4.44 -18.19 -28.05
N ASP A 50 5.36 -18.73 -28.86
CA ASP A 50 5.87 -20.11 -28.74
C ASP A 50 6.91 -20.27 -27.61
N SER A 51 6.90 -19.35 -26.63
CA SER A 51 7.82 -19.36 -25.49
C SER A 51 7.39 -20.37 -24.43
N THR A 52 8.36 -20.83 -23.62
CA THR A 52 8.08 -21.66 -22.44
C THR A 52 7.67 -20.79 -21.25
N LEU A 53 7.03 -21.41 -20.25
CA LEU A 53 6.73 -20.78 -18.95
C LEU A 53 7.99 -20.23 -18.28
N GLU A 54 9.09 -20.99 -18.31
CA GLU A 54 10.39 -20.60 -17.73
C GLU A 54 10.90 -19.32 -18.39
N ARG A 55 10.93 -19.28 -19.73
CA ARG A 55 11.36 -18.12 -20.50
C ARG A 55 10.41 -16.93 -20.32
N PHE A 56 9.11 -17.16 -20.21
CA PHE A 56 8.16 -16.10 -19.85
C PHE A 56 8.52 -15.49 -18.50
N ASN A 57 8.75 -16.31 -17.47
CA ASN A 57 9.08 -15.82 -16.13
C ASN A 57 10.40 -15.06 -16.10
N GLU A 58 11.43 -15.52 -16.81
CA GLU A 58 12.71 -14.81 -16.92
C GLU A 58 12.52 -13.40 -17.51
N HIS A 59 11.79 -13.30 -18.63
CA HIS A 59 11.55 -12.02 -19.27
C HIS A 59 10.57 -11.12 -18.51
N TRP A 60 9.55 -11.70 -17.87
CA TRP A 60 8.62 -10.99 -17.02
C TRP A 60 9.35 -10.36 -15.83
N ASN A 61 10.10 -11.16 -15.07
CA ASN A 61 10.85 -10.69 -13.91
C ASN A 61 11.93 -9.68 -14.33
N GLY A 62 12.69 -9.97 -15.40
CA GLY A 62 13.69 -9.03 -15.91
C GLY A 62 13.08 -7.72 -16.44
N PHE A 63 11.88 -7.75 -17.02
CA PHE A 63 11.19 -6.54 -17.42
C PHE A 63 10.69 -5.75 -16.20
N LEU A 64 10.17 -6.42 -15.17
CA LEU A 64 9.81 -5.77 -13.91
C LEU A 64 11.03 -5.09 -13.27
N ASP A 65 12.17 -5.78 -13.16
CA ASP A 65 13.41 -5.25 -12.58
C ASP A 65 13.93 -4.00 -13.32
N ASN A 66 13.73 -3.92 -14.64
CA ASN A 66 14.24 -2.82 -15.48
C ASN A 66 13.26 -1.64 -15.64
N THR A 67 11.97 -1.89 -15.43
CA THR A 67 10.90 -0.90 -15.70
C THR A 67 10.23 -0.42 -14.43
N HIS A 68 10.42 -1.09 -13.31
CA HIS A 68 10.24 -0.47 -12.01
C HIS A 68 11.45 0.47 -11.77
N THR A 69 11.24 1.79 -11.70
CA THR A 69 11.83 2.48 -10.53
C THR A 69 11.28 1.73 -9.33
N ASP A 70 12.03 1.43 -8.28
CA ASP A 70 11.35 1.04 -7.04
C ASP A 70 10.21 2.05 -6.78
N PRO A 71 8.97 1.57 -6.71
CA PRO A 71 8.36 1.46 -5.44
C PRO A 71 8.55 -0.01 -5.06
N GLU A 72 8.75 -0.33 -3.79
CA GLU A 72 7.97 -1.47 -3.32
C GLU A 72 6.51 -0.95 -3.36
N PRO A 73 5.65 -1.22 -4.37
CA PRO A 73 4.25 -1.03 -4.11
C PRO A 73 3.88 -2.17 -3.18
N TYR A 74 3.26 -1.81 -2.06
CA TYR A 74 2.83 -2.73 -1.02
C TYR A 74 4.00 -3.36 -0.27
N TYR A 75 3.92 -3.23 1.05
CA TYR A 75 4.72 -3.97 2.00
C TYR A 75 4.51 -5.50 1.88
N SER A 76 5.04 -6.08 0.81
CA SER A 76 5.09 -7.52 0.52
C SER A 76 5.68 -8.28 1.71
N LYS A 77 6.50 -7.58 2.51
CA LYS A 77 6.92 -8.00 3.84
C LYS A 77 6.33 -7.05 4.87
N LEU A 78 5.51 -7.59 5.77
CA LEU A 78 5.00 -6.91 6.98
C LEU A 78 6.14 -6.23 7.78
N LYS A 79 7.36 -6.77 7.72
CA LYS A 79 8.54 -6.19 8.36
C LYS A 79 8.91 -4.82 7.76
N SER A 80 8.81 -4.65 6.44
CA SER A 80 9.02 -3.36 5.76
C SER A 80 7.94 -2.35 6.17
N LEU A 81 6.67 -2.77 6.31
CA LEU A 81 5.57 -1.91 6.79
C LEU A 81 5.84 -1.37 8.19
N LYS A 82 6.25 -2.25 9.09
CA LYS A 82 6.55 -1.85 10.48
C LYS A 82 7.70 -0.86 10.55
N SER A 83 8.71 -1.00 9.68
CA SER A 83 9.79 -0.02 9.58
C SER A 83 9.26 1.33 9.14
N VAL A 84 8.53 1.40 8.03
CA VAL A 84 8.04 2.69 7.48
C VAL A 84 7.06 3.38 8.43
N ILE A 85 6.17 2.63 9.10
CA ILE A 85 5.32 3.19 10.17
C ILE A 85 6.18 3.74 11.30
N SER A 86 7.20 2.98 11.72
CA SER A 86 8.10 3.42 12.81
C SER A 86 8.86 4.69 12.42
N ASP A 87 9.33 4.77 11.18
CA ASP A 87 10.10 5.91 10.67
C ASP A 87 9.22 7.16 10.59
N ALA A 88 8.04 7.07 9.97
CA ALA A 88 7.09 8.18 9.89
C ALA A 88 6.63 8.66 11.28
N ARG A 89 6.35 7.72 12.19
CA ARG A 89 5.98 8.05 13.58
C ARG A 89 7.12 8.73 14.33
N ASN A 90 8.36 8.26 14.16
CA ASN A 90 9.52 8.84 14.82
C ASN A 90 9.85 10.23 14.28
N GLU A 91 9.66 10.46 12.97
CA GLU A 91 9.78 11.76 12.35
C GLU A 91 8.80 12.77 12.96
N ALA A 92 7.51 12.42 13.01
CA ALA A 92 6.49 13.24 13.66
C ALA A 92 6.79 13.46 15.16
N LEU A 93 7.26 12.44 15.88
CA LEU A 93 7.65 12.60 17.29
C LEU A 93 8.85 13.54 17.46
N ASN A 94 9.83 13.48 16.57
CA ASN A 94 11.01 14.34 16.62
C ASN A 94 10.64 15.80 16.32
N GLU A 95 9.78 16.03 15.32
CA GLU A 95 9.21 17.35 15.06
C GLU A 95 8.48 17.87 16.30
N MET A 96 7.64 17.03 16.89
CA MET A 96 6.85 17.38 18.05
C MET A 96 7.70 17.77 19.27
N THR A 97 8.71 16.95 19.58
CA THR A 97 9.58 17.12 20.75
C THR A 97 10.55 18.30 20.59
N ALA A 98 10.75 18.80 19.36
CA ALA A 98 11.46 20.05 19.13
C ALA A 98 10.66 21.28 19.60
N HIS A 99 9.33 21.19 19.66
CA HIS A 99 8.45 22.30 20.02
C HIS A 99 7.85 22.16 21.43
N TYR A 100 7.57 20.94 21.88
CA TYR A 100 6.92 20.69 23.17
C TYR A 100 7.70 19.66 24.01
N PRO A 101 7.97 19.95 25.30
CA PRO A 101 8.70 19.03 26.17
C PRO A 101 7.86 17.83 26.62
N CYS A 102 6.52 17.92 26.59
CA CYS A 102 5.61 16.84 26.93
C CYS A 102 4.72 16.48 25.73
N THR A 103 4.68 15.20 25.36
CA THR A 103 3.94 14.72 24.18
C THR A 103 3.10 13.47 24.51
N ARG A 104 1.91 13.35 23.92
CA ARG A 104 1.09 12.13 23.99
C ARG A 104 0.75 11.63 22.60
N SER A 105 0.90 10.32 22.39
CA SER A 105 0.42 9.69 21.16
C SER A 105 -1.10 9.59 21.18
N ARG A 106 -1.73 9.94 20.06
CA ARG A 106 -3.16 9.70 19.83
C ARG A 106 -3.44 8.25 19.44
N GLY A 107 -2.43 7.43 19.17
CA GLY A 107 -2.58 6.07 18.72
C GLY A 107 -2.23 5.90 17.25
N THR A 108 -2.68 4.78 16.68
CA THR A 108 -2.40 4.37 15.31
C THR A 108 -3.64 3.72 14.75
N TYR A 109 -4.11 4.23 13.61
CA TYR A 109 -5.41 3.93 13.04
C TYR A 109 -5.27 3.54 11.59
N LEU A 110 -6.09 2.59 11.14
CA LEU A 110 -6.31 2.36 9.71
C LEU A 110 -7.45 3.28 9.26
N THR A 111 -7.20 4.09 8.24
CA THR A 111 -8.19 4.99 7.65
C THR A 111 -8.43 4.67 6.19
N ALA A 112 -9.63 4.98 5.75
CA ALA A 112 -10.01 4.88 4.35
C ALA A 112 -10.74 6.16 3.94
N SER A 113 -10.38 6.68 2.77
CA SER A 113 -10.90 7.94 2.26
C SER A 113 -11.50 7.81 0.86
N VAL A 114 -12.42 8.72 0.57
CA VAL A 114 -13.06 8.95 -0.72
C VAL A 114 -12.84 10.43 -1.03
N ASP A 115 -12.22 10.74 -2.16
CA ASP A 115 -11.96 12.11 -2.61
C ASP A 115 -11.29 13.00 -1.54
N ASN A 116 -10.34 12.43 -0.79
CA ASN A 116 -9.62 13.03 0.34
C ASN A 116 -10.49 13.32 1.58
N GLU A 117 -11.74 12.88 1.61
CA GLU A 117 -12.55 12.86 2.82
C GLU A 117 -12.42 11.49 3.50
N THR A 118 -12.03 11.49 4.77
CA THR A 118 -11.92 10.26 5.55
C THR A 118 -13.32 9.70 5.81
N VAL A 119 -13.64 8.58 5.16
CA VAL A 119 -14.93 7.89 5.26
C VAL A 119 -14.92 6.86 6.38
N ILE A 120 -13.74 6.35 6.74
CA ILE A 120 -13.53 5.48 7.90
C ILE A 120 -12.49 6.13 8.80
N SER A 121 -12.95 6.70 9.92
CA SER A 121 -12.09 7.11 11.03
C SER A 121 -12.76 6.77 12.37
N MET A 122 -11.94 6.21 13.27
CA MET A 122 -12.09 6.11 14.72
C MET A 122 -13.31 5.42 15.35
N SER A 123 -14.46 5.19 14.71
CA SER A 123 -15.59 4.54 15.41
C SER A 123 -15.48 3.01 15.55
N ASP A 124 -14.64 2.36 14.73
CA ASP A 124 -14.46 0.90 14.70
C ASP A 124 -13.11 0.43 15.29
N GLU A 125 -12.37 1.35 15.93
CA GLU A 125 -11.09 1.18 16.64
C GLU A 125 -10.25 -0.04 16.24
N TRP A 126 -9.56 0.05 15.11
CA TRP A 126 -8.43 -0.86 14.85
C TRP A 126 -7.17 -0.25 15.44
N VAL A 127 -7.11 -0.25 16.77
CA VAL A 127 -5.87 0.10 17.46
C VAL A 127 -4.86 -1.00 17.11
N LEU A 128 -3.89 -0.65 16.27
CA LEU A 128 -2.86 -1.56 15.78
C LEU A 128 -1.82 -1.85 16.89
N ARG A 129 -2.25 -2.43 18.01
CA ARG A 129 -1.36 -2.85 19.11
C ARG A 129 -0.46 -4.01 18.68
N ASN A 130 -0.96 -4.87 17.80
CA ASN A 130 -0.24 -6.01 17.21
C ASN A 130 -0.64 -6.16 15.74
N LEU A 131 0.03 -5.42 14.85
CA LEU A 131 -0.25 -5.48 13.40
C LEU A 131 0.17 -6.85 12.85
N THR A 132 -0.75 -7.81 12.81
CA THR A 132 -0.53 -9.08 12.08
C THR A 132 -0.88 -8.89 10.61
N LYS A 133 -0.17 -9.60 9.73
CA LYS A 133 -0.44 -9.57 8.29
C LYS A 133 -1.90 -9.94 8.00
N LYS A 134 -2.41 -10.96 8.70
CA LYS A 134 -3.77 -11.48 8.52
C LYS A 134 -4.83 -10.43 8.87
N GLU A 135 -4.73 -9.83 10.05
CA GLU A 135 -5.70 -8.81 10.48
C GLU A 135 -5.69 -7.63 9.51
N LEU A 136 -4.51 -7.12 9.13
CA LEU A 136 -4.41 -6.02 8.16
C LEU A 136 -5.11 -6.33 6.82
N ILE A 137 -4.97 -7.55 6.30
CA ILE A 137 -5.60 -7.95 5.04
C ILE A 137 -7.12 -8.04 5.18
N GLU A 138 -7.62 -8.70 6.23
CA GLU A 138 -9.05 -8.82 6.49
C GLU A 138 -9.68 -7.44 6.62
N ASN A 139 -8.95 -6.56 7.29
CA ASN A 139 -9.30 -5.19 7.55
C ASN A 139 -9.47 -4.34 6.27
N ILE A 140 -8.49 -4.42 5.37
CA ILE A 140 -8.53 -3.76 4.06
C ILE A 140 -9.68 -4.31 3.20
N LYS A 141 -9.88 -5.64 3.19
CA LYS A 141 -10.96 -6.29 2.44
C LYS A 141 -12.34 -5.83 2.91
N ASP A 142 -12.52 -5.72 4.22
CA ASP A 142 -13.76 -5.25 4.83
C ASP A 142 -14.06 -3.80 4.45
N ALA A 143 -13.05 -2.93 4.50
CA ALA A 143 -13.19 -1.53 4.09
C ALA A 143 -13.63 -1.41 2.61
N LEU A 144 -12.93 -2.08 1.69
CA LEU A 144 -13.23 -2.07 0.26
C LEU A 144 -14.61 -2.66 -0.07
N LYS A 145 -15.05 -3.67 0.68
CA LYS A 145 -16.37 -4.28 0.51
C LYS A 145 -17.49 -3.36 0.98
N ARG A 146 -17.31 -2.70 2.13
CA ARG A 146 -18.33 -1.81 2.72
C ARG A 146 -18.45 -0.50 1.96
N TYR A 147 -17.33 0.00 1.42
CA TYR A 147 -17.26 1.30 0.77
C TYR A 147 -16.60 1.16 -0.61
N PRO A 148 -17.38 0.82 -1.65
CA PRO A 148 -16.85 0.56 -2.99
C PRO A 148 -16.23 1.80 -3.68
N ASN A 149 -16.47 2.99 -3.12
CA ASN A 149 -15.95 4.24 -3.65
C ASN A 149 -14.62 4.66 -3.02
N ILE A 150 -14.07 3.94 -2.02
CA ILE A 150 -12.77 4.27 -1.41
C ILE A 150 -11.75 4.43 -2.52
N ASN A 151 -11.00 5.53 -2.45
CA ASN A 151 -9.89 5.79 -3.34
C ASN A 151 -8.54 5.75 -2.63
N ASN A 152 -8.49 5.71 -1.30
CA ASN A 152 -7.25 5.61 -0.55
C ASN A 152 -7.44 4.88 0.78
N ILE A 153 -6.45 4.07 1.18
CA ILE A 153 -6.35 3.45 2.50
C ILE A 153 -4.98 3.77 3.06
N SER A 154 -4.93 4.26 4.29
CA SER A 154 -3.70 4.65 4.98
C SER A 154 -3.70 4.16 6.42
N ILE A 155 -2.51 4.15 7.03
CA ILE A 155 -2.36 4.08 8.48
C ILE A 155 -1.91 5.45 8.94
N GLU A 156 -2.63 6.03 9.89
CA GLU A 156 -2.35 7.36 10.40
C GLU A 156 -2.30 7.39 11.92
N GLY A 157 -1.69 8.43 12.44
CA GLY A 157 -1.67 8.76 13.86
C GLY A 157 -1.20 10.17 14.06
N GLY A 158 -1.02 10.55 15.32
CA GLY A 158 -0.55 11.89 15.65
C GLY A 158 -0.11 12.02 17.09
N PHE A 159 0.36 13.22 17.39
CA PHE A 159 0.81 13.59 18.72
C PHE A 159 0.18 14.91 19.17
N ASP A 160 -0.22 14.92 20.44
CA ASP A 160 -0.68 16.12 21.15
C ASP A 160 0.46 16.67 22.00
N GLY A 161 0.52 18.00 22.14
CA GLY A 161 1.62 18.73 22.78
C GLY A 161 1.25 19.52 24.00
N ALA A 162 2.13 19.51 24.99
CA ALA A 162 1.96 20.28 26.20
C ALA A 162 3.31 20.80 26.73
N ASP A 163 3.24 21.91 27.48
CA ASP A 163 4.39 22.45 28.20
C ASP A 163 4.70 21.64 29.46
N SER A 164 3.69 20.99 30.03
CA SER A 164 3.83 20.15 31.21
C SER A 164 2.89 18.95 31.22
N VAL A 165 3.23 17.95 32.02
CA VAL A 165 2.34 16.80 32.33
C VAL A 165 1.03 17.28 32.98
N ARG A 166 1.07 18.40 33.70
CA ARG A 166 -0.11 18.99 34.32
C ARG A 166 -1.11 19.47 33.25
N ASP A 167 -0.64 20.16 32.22
CA ASP A 167 -1.52 20.66 31.15
C ASP A 167 -2.20 19.51 30.40
N MET A 168 -1.50 18.37 30.24
CA MET A 168 -2.09 17.16 29.67
C MET A 168 -3.18 16.55 30.55
N ASN A 169 -3.01 16.59 31.88
CA ASN A 169 -3.96 16.03 32.85
C ASN A 169 -5.17 16.94 33.08
N GLU A 170 -5.00 18.25 32.88
CA GLU A 170 -6.06 19.25 33.01
C GLU A 170 -6.74 19.57 31.67
N ASP A 171 -6.41 18.82 30.60
CA ASP A 171 -6.89 19.03 29.22
C ASP A 171 -6.65 20.46 28.70
N LEU A 172 -5.55 21.09 29.12
CA LEU A 172 -5.12 22.45 28.75
C LEU A 172 -4.07 22.47 27.62
N TYR A 173 -3.88 21.34 26.94
CA TYR A 173 -2.89 21.15 25.89
C TYR A 173 -3.36 21.68 24.52
N ASP A 174 -2.42 21.92 23.58
CA ASP A 174 -2.75 22.29 22.20
C ASP A 174 -3.10 21.00 21.43
N PRO A 175 -4.37 20.83 21.01
CA PRO A 175 -4.92 19.50 20.80
C PRO A 175 -4.49 18.79 19.52
N TRP A 176 -3.74 19.42 18.62
CA TRP A 176 -3.20 18.73 17.45
C TRP A 176 -2.06 19.53 16.80
N ILE A 177 -0.83 19.01 16.92
CA ILE A 177 0.36 19.72 16.44
C ILE A 177 0.99 19.04 15.21
N THR A 178 1.06 17.70 15.19
CA THR A 178 1.61 16.97 14.05
C THR A 178 0.89 15.63 13.85
N ASP A 179 0.78 15.23 12.59
CA ASP A 179 0.26 13.95 12.13
C ASP A 179 1.33 13.17 11.39
N TRP A 180 1.09 11.87 11.23
CA TRP A 180 1.85 11.04 10.31
C TRP A 180 0.90 10.11 9.59
N VAL A 181 1.18 9.87 8.31
CA VAL A 181 0.33 9.05 7.45
C VAL A 181 1.20 8.17 6.58
N VAL A 182 0.84 6.90 6.51
CA VAL A 182 1.47 5.90 5.66
C VAL A 182 0.39 5.32 4.75
N THR A 183 0.42 5.68 3.47
CA THR A 183 -0.54 5.16 2.48
C THR A 183 -0.26 3.69 2.19
N LEU A 184 -1.27 2.84 2.41
CA LEU A 184 -1.23 1.41 2.08
C LEU A 184 -1.73 1.14 0.66
N TRP A 185 -2.72 1.91 0.21
CA TRP A 185 -3.33 1.76 -1.10
C TRP A 185 -3.90 3.08 -1.59
N ASP A 186 -3.83 3.29 -2.90
CA ASP A 186 -4.54 4.34 -3.61
C ASP A 186 -5.15 3.72 -4.88
N LYS A 187 -6.37 4.12 -5.24
CA LYS A 187 -7.11 3.61 -6.39
C LYS A 187 -6.46 4.01 -7.72
N SER A 188 -5.71 5.11 -7.74
CA SER A 188 -4.87 5.44 -8.89
C SER A 188 -3.77 4.39 -9.14
N TRP A 189 -3.41 3.60 -8.13
CA TRP A 189 -2.47 2.47 -8.24
C TRP A 189 -3.15 1.17 -8.71
N GLY A 190 -4.47 1.20 -8.98
CA GLY A 190 -5.23 0.06 -9.45
C GLY A 190 -5.85 -0.80 -8.33
N VAL A 191 -6.15 -2.07 -8.63
CA VAL A 191 -6.83 -2.98 -7.69
C VAL A 191 -5.86 -3.41 -6.58
N PRO A 192 -6.26 -3.34 -5.30
CA PRO A 192 -5.42 -3.79 -4.19
C PRO A 192 -5.17 -5.29 -4.33
N ILE A 193 -3.93 -5.68 -4.67
CA ILE A 193 -3.56 -7.09 -4.79
C ILE A 193 -3.68 -7.72 -3.39
N PRO A 194 -4.38 -8.85 -3.21
CA PRO A 194 -4.37 -9.55 -1.94
C PRO A 194 -2.93 -9.96 -1.65
N PHE A 195 -2.36 -9.45 -0.56
CA PHE A 195 -1.04 -9.81 -0.06
C PHE A 195 -0.84 -11.33 -0.15
N ILE A 196 0.04 -11.76 -1.06
CA ILE A 196 0.37 -13.18 -1.25
C ILE A 196 1.32 -13.58 -0.12
N ASP A 197 1.18 -14.81 0.38
CA ASP A 197 2.13 -15.43 1.33
C ASP A 197 3.48 -15.74 0.70
#